data_AF-A0A359AZX4-F1
#
_entry.id   AF-A0A359AZX4-F1
#
_cell.length_a   1.000
_cell.length_b   1.000
_cell.length_c   1.000
_cell.angle_alpha   90.00
_cell.angle_beta   90.00
_cell.angle_gamma   90.00
#
_symmetry.space_group_name_H-M   'P 1'
#
loop_
_entity.id
_entity.type
_entity.pdbx_description
1 polymer ?
#
loop_
_entity_poly.entity_id
_entity_poly.type
_entity_poly.pdbx_seq_one_letter_code
_entity_poly.pdbx_strand_id
1 'polypeptide(L)' 'SHGWYYEQKLSRWEWQRARIFQTVEDLYTQSYVVPFLVPMLENAGANVLLPRERDYNTHEIIIDNNGSSRGAEYT' A
#
# COMPACT_ATOMS: atom_id res chain seq x y z
N SER A 1 13.91 -10.08 1.52
CA SER A 1 12.71 -10.55 0.79
C SER A 1 12.94 -12.00 0.41
N HIS A 2 11.98 -12.88 0.70
CA HIS A 2 12.07 -14.30 0.37
C HIS A 2 11.64 -14.46 -1.09
N GLY A 3 12.60 -14.72 -1.98
CA GLY A 3 12.42 -14.64 -3.44
C GLY A 3 11.52 -15.73 -4.03
N TRP A 4 11.18 -15.55 -5.31
CA TRP A 4 10.47 -16.53 -6.12
C TRP A 4 11.45 -17.67 -6.48
N TYR A 5 11.17 -18.90 -6.02
CA TYR A 5 12.03 -20.06 -6.29
C TYR A 5 11.24 -21.19 -6.93
N TYR A 6 11.95 -22.14 -7.55
CA TYR A 6 11.36 -23.31 -8.17
C TYR A 6 11.29 -24.46 -7.16
N GLU A 7 10.09 -24.92 -6.81
CA GLU A 7 9.89 -26.06 -5.93
C GLU A 7 9.83 -27.34 -6.75
N GLN A 8 10.88 -28.17 -6.64
CA GLN A 8 11.02 -29.38 -7.46
C GLN A 8 9.92 -30.41 -7.18
N LYS A 9 9.49 -30.55 -5.92
CA LYS A 9 8.47 -31.53 -5.53
C LYS A 9 7.09 -31.24 -6.13
N LEU A 10 6.79 -29.96 -6.32
CA LEU A 10 5.52 -29.48 -6.87
C LEU A 10 5.63 -29.08 -8.34
N SER A 11 6.84 -29.16 -8.92
CA SER A 11 7.16 -28.82 -10.30
C SER A 11 6.59 -27.48 -10.73
N ARG A 12 6.64 -26.49 -9.84
CA ARG A 12 6.12 -25.14 -10.08
C ARG A 12 6.94 -24.09 -9.33
N TRP A 13 6.83 -22.86 -9.82
CA TRP A 13 7.46 -21.70 -9.20
C TRP A 13 6.58 -21.15 -8.07
N GLU A 14 7.15 -20.94 -6.90
CA GLU A 14 6.42 -20.50 -5.71
C GLU A 14 7.18 -19.44 -4.93
N TRP A 15 6.42 -18.68 -4.16
CA TRP A 15 6.94 -17.85 -3.08
C TRP A 15 7.05 -18.71 -1.83
N GLN A 16 8.01 -18.43 -0.96
CA GLN A 16 8.24 -19.22 0.27
C GLN A 16 7.06 -19.19 1.25
N ARG A 17 6.17 -18.21 1.16
CA ARG A 17 4.95 -18.16 1.98
C ARG A 17 3.80 -18.83 1.26
N ALA A 18 3.13 -19.74 1.98
CA ALA A 18 1.96 -20.44 1.48
C ALA A 18 0.83 -19.45 1.14
N ARG A 19 0.04 -19.78 0.12
CA ARG A 19 -1.19 -19.03 -0.17
C ARG A 19 -2.19 -19.31 0.94
N ILE A 20 -2.74 -18.25 1.53
CA ILE A 20 -3.78 -18.34 2.56
C ILE A 20 -5.00 -17.63 1.98
N PHE A 21 -6.16 -18.28 1.92
CA PHE A 21 -7.41 -17.71 1.36
C PHE A 21 -7.27 -17.08 -0.04
N GLN A 22 -6.53 -17.75 -0.93
CA GLN A 22 -6.22 -17.26 -2.29
C GLN A 22 -5.37 -15.98 -2.34
N THR A 23 -4.95 -15.41 -1.21
CA THR A 23 -3.99 -14.31 -1.16
C THR A 23 -2.60 -14.86 -0.91
N VAL A 24 -1.61 -14.19 -1.51
CA VAL A 24 -0.22 -14.33 -1.09
C VAL A 24 -0.05 -13.27 -0.01
N GLU A 25 0.45 -13.64 1.16
CA GLU A 25 0.61 -12.72 2.30
C GLU A 25 1.39 -11.44 1.91
N ASP A 26 2.33 -11.53 0.97
CA ASP A 26 3.11 -10.38 0.51
C ASP A 26 2.38 -9.53 -0.56
N LEU A 27 1.20 -9.94 -0.99
CA LEU A 27 0.41 -9.27 -2.04
C LEU A 27 -1.02 -8.98 -1.55
N TYR A 28 -1.13 -7.97 -0.69
CA TYR A 28 -2.42 -7.44 -0.26
C TYR A 28 -2.97 -6.36 -1.19
N THR A 29 -4.29 -6.27 -1.30
CA THR A 29 -4.97 -5.19 -1.99
C THR A 29 -4.91 -3.89 -1.18
N GLN A 30 -4.95 -2.74 -1.87
CA GLN A 30 -4.97 -1.43 -1.22
C GLN A 30 -6.13 -1.30 -0.21
N SER A 31 -7.27 -1.94 -0.48
CA SER A 31 -8.44 -1.99 0.40
C SER A 31 -8.20 -2.67 1.74
N TYR A 32 -7.16 -3.50 1.87
CA TYR A 32 -6.73 -4.06 3.15
C TYR A 32 -5.55 -3.28 3.74
N VAL A 33 -4.58 -2.93 2.88
CA VAL A 33 -3.35 -2.26 3.29
C VAL A 33 -3.63 -0.90 3.93
N VAL A 34 -4.42 -0.04 3.26
CA VAL A 34 -4.66 1.34 3.71
C VAL A 34 -5.43 1.42 5.02
N PRO A 35 -6.54 0.69 5.24
CA PRO A 35 -7.29 0.81 6.50
C PRO A 35 -6.72 0.01 7.67
N PHE A 36 -5.93 -1.05 7.45
CA PHE A 36 -5.48 -1.93 8.54
C PHE A 36 -3.97 -1.96 8.71
N LEU A 37 -3.23 -2.29 7.65
CA LEU A 37 -1.78 -2.50 7.75
C LEU A 37 -1.01 -1.19 7.95
N VAL A 38 -1.38 -0.14 7.22
CA VAL A 38 -0.71 1.15 7.30
C VAL A 38 -0.86 1.76 8.70
N PRO A 39 -2.08 1.86 9.29
CA PRO A 39 -2.23 2.36 10.66
C PRO A 39 -1.50 1.50 11.69
N MET A 40 -1.45 0.17 11.51
CA MET A 40 -0.71 -0.72 12.41
C MET A 40 0.79 -0.37 12.42
N LEU A 41 1.39 -0.14 11.26
CA LEU A 41 2.80 0.21 11.12
C LEU A 41 3.09 1.64 11.59
N GLU A 42 2.23 2.59 11.24
CA GLU A 42 2.35 3.99 11.69
C GLU A 42 2.25 4.09 13.23
N ASN A 43 1.31 3.36 13.83
CA ASN A 43 1.17 3.29 15.29
C ASN A 43 2.34 2.56 15.96
N ALA A 44 3.05 1.69 15.24
CA ALA A 44 4.30 1.08 15.72
C ALA A 44 5.52 2.02 15.58
N GLY A 45 5.33 3.25 15.09
CA GLY A 45 6.36 4.26 14.91
C GLY A 45 7.10 4.19 13.57
N ALA A 46 6.60 3.43 12.61
CA ALA A 46 7.19 3.37 11.27
C ALA A 46 6.68 4.52 10.38
N ASN A 47 7.57 5.09 9.57
CA ASN A 47 7.18 5.95 8.46
C ASN A 47 6.84 5.09 7.25
N VAL A 48 5.57 5.02 6.90
CA VAL A 48 5.08 4.17 5.81
C VAL A 48 4.96 4.98 4.53
N LEU A 49 5.78 4.63 3.53
CA LEU A 49 5.72 5.20 2.19
C LEU A 49 5.02 4.22 1.26
N LEU A 50 3.98 4.69 0.58
CA LEU A 50 3.25 3.89 -0.40
C LEU A 50 3.58 4.37 -1.82
N PRO A 51 3.76 3.45 -2.78
CA PRO A 51 4.05 3.80 -4.17
C PRO A 51 2.85 4.42 -4.91
N ARG A 52 1.65 4.35 -4.33
CA ARG A 52 0.42 4.99 -4.81
C ARG A 52 -0.18 5.79 -3.67
N GLU A 53 -0.88 6.87 -4.03
CA GLU A 53 -1.68 7.69 -3.11
C GLU A 53 -2.69 6.85 -2.29
N ARG A 54 -2.90 7.28 -1.04
CA ARG A 54 -3.80 6.62 -0.06
C ARG A 54 -5.27 6.89 -0.35
N ASP A 55 -5.58 8.04 -0.92
CA ASP A 55 -6.94 8.46 -1.25
C ASP A 55 -7.41 7.81 -2.56
N TYR A 56 -8.70 7.51 -2.61
CA TYR A 56 -9.40 7.05 -3.82
C TYR A 56 -9.88 8.22 -4.67
N ASN A 57 -9.85 9.44 -4.14
CA ASN A 57 -10.21 10.63 -4.88
C ASN A 57 -9.29 10.77 -6.10
N THR A 58 -9.88 10.92 -7.29
CA THR A 58 -9.13 11.11 -8.54
C THR A 58 -8.67 12.54 -8.74
N HIS A 59 -9.14 13.47 -7.90
CA HIS A 59 -8.77 14.88 -7.96
C HIS A 59 -7.55 15.14 -7.07
N GLU A 60 -6.42 15.45 -7.69
CA GLU A 60 -5.22 15.92 -6.99
C GLU A 60 -5.40 17.42 -6.66
N ILE A 61 -5.32 17.76 -5.37
CA ILE A 61 -5.39 19.14 -4.89
C ILE A 61 -4.13 19.44 -4.08
N ILE A 62 -3.31 20.37 -4.57
CA ILE A 62 -2.10 20.82 -3.87
C ILE A 62 -2.45 22.08 -3.08
N ILE A 63 -2.37 21.99 -1.75
CA ILE A 63 -2.70 23.09 -0.83
C ILE A 63 -1.41 23.67 -0.26
N ASP A 64 -1.21 24.98 -0.42
CA ASP A 64 -0.11 25.69 0.24
C ASP A 64 -0.46 25.94 1.71
N ASN A 65 0.33 25.34 2.60
CA ASN A 65 0.17 25.47 4.05
C ASN A 65 0.49 26.89 4.58
N ASN A 66 1.24 27.70 3.81
CA ASN A 66 1.71 29.02 4.26
C ASN A 66 0.88 30.21 3.75
N GLY A 67 -0.23 29.95 3.05
CA GLY A 67 -1.25 30.95 2.72
C GLY A 67 -1.72 30.86 1.27
N SER A 68 -3.03 30.97 1.07
CA SER A 68 -3.60 31.07 -0.27
C SER A 68 -3.46 32.48 -0.83
N SER A 69 -3.26 32.60 -2.14
CA SER A 69 -3.47 33.85 -2.85
C SER A 69 -4.97 34.22 -2.79
N ARG A 70 -5.26 35.52 -2.74
CA ARG A 70 -6.63 36.04 -2.65
C ARG A 70 -7.40 35.61 -3.93
N GLY A 71 -8.30 34.63 -3.80
CA GLY A 71 -9.04 34.03 -4.92
C GLY A 71 -8.82 32.53 -5.16
N ALA A 72 -8.07 31.83 -4.30
CA ALA A 72 -8.01 30.37 -4.35
C ALA A 72 -9.37 29.78 -3.93
N GLU A 73 -10.21 29.43 -4.90
CA GLU A 73 -11.40 28.63 -4.70
C GLU A 73 -11.05 27.16 -4.93
N TYR A 74 -11.30 26.33 -3.92
CA TYR A 74 -11.24 24.88 -4.01
C TYR A 74 -12.70 24.40 -4.02
N THR A 75 -13.16 23.90 -5.17
CA THR A 75 -14.48 23.26 -5.34
C THR A 75 -14.30 21.85 -5.83
#